data_AF-A0A552UN06-F1
#
_entry.id   AF-A0A552UN06-F1
#
_cell.length_a   1.000
_cell.length_b   1.000
_cell.length_c   1.000
_cell.angle_alpha   90.00
_cell.angle_beta   90.00
_cell.angle_gamma   90.00
#
_symmetry.space_group_name_H-M   'P 1'
#
loop_
_entity.id
_entity.type
_entity.pdbx_description
1 polymer ?
#
loop_
_entity_poly.entity_id
_entity_poly.type
_entity_poly.pdbx_seq_one_letter_code
_entity_poly.pdbx_strand_id
1 'polypeptide(L)'
;YEEAQINDDLGEETIPADDSVKNYSFALVDDEIYFRENSIMQRISLNQKDKDKVKKYLRLNESLRKVITYQREDYSDEEIKKEQENLNKFYDDFNSKHGRLNSKTNKKLFREDANFSLISTLEKLDKEGNFIGKSDIFNKRTIKKAVIIDHTDRAIDALVLSISQKGKINFDYMEELT
;
A
#
# COMPACT_ATOMS: atom_id res chain seq x y z
N TYR A 1 -24.61 -13.12 -5.21
CA TYR A 1 -23.45 -12.43 -5.82
C TYR A 1 -24.03 -11.24 -6.55
N GLU A 2 -23.93 -10.05 -5.98
CA GLU A 2 -24.22 -8.82 -6.71
C GLU A 2 -22.97 -8.50 -7.53
N GLU A 3 -23.09 -8.60 -8.85
CA GLU A 3 -22.09 -8.11 -9.78
C GLU A 3 -21.82 -6.64 -9.45
N ALA A 4 -20.54 -6.29 -9.34
CA ALA A 4 -20.16 -4.89 -9.25
C ALA A 4 -20.70 -4.19 -10.49
N GLN A 5 -21.68 -3.31 -10.31
CA GLN A 5 -22.02 -2.31 -11.31
C GLN A 5 -20.83 -1.35 -11.41
N ILE A 6 -19.81 -1.76 -12.15
CA ILE A 6 -18.97 -0.84 -12.89
C ILE A 6 -19.98 -0.13 -13.79
N ASN A 7 -20.25 1.14 -13.51
CA ASN A 7 -21.12 1.96 -14.36
C ASN A 7 -20.75 1.70 -15.83
N ASP A 8 -21.74 1.51 -16.69
CA ASP A 8 -21.65 1.48 -18.17
C ASP A 8 -21.05 2.78 -18.79
N ASP A 9 -20.35 3.58 -17.99
CA ASP A 9 -19.78 4.89 -18.30
C ASP A 9 -18.24 4.86 -18.14
N LEU A 10 -17.64 3.70 -18.41
CA LEU A 10 -16.22 3.65 -18.73
C LEU A 10 -16.03 4.49 -20.01
N GLY A 11 -15.11 5.44 -19.98
CA GLY A 11 -14.83 6.29 -21.13
C GLY A 11 -14.40 5.46 -22.33
N GLU A 12 -14.81 5.87 -23.53
CA GLU A 12 -14.51 5.18 -24.80
C GLU A 12 -13.00 5.12 -25.12
N GLU A 13 -12.19 5.94 -24.43
CA GLU A 13 -10.76 6.03 -24.66
C GLU A 13 -10.00 4.97 -23.86
N THR A 14 -9.33 4.07 -24.58
CA THR A 14 -8.43 3.07 -24.04
C THR A 14 -7.03 3.30 -24.57
N ILE A 15 -6.04 3.09 -23.71
CA ILE A 15 -4.62 3.11 -24.06
C ILE A 15 -3.98 1.78 -23.65
N PRO A 16 -2.84 1.39 -24.25
CA PRO A 16 -2.08 0.24 -23.78
C PRO A 16 -1.72 0.38 -22.30
N ALA A 17 -1.71 -0.73 -21.56
CA ALA A 17 -1.34 -0.70 -20.15
C ALA A 17 0.11 -0.25 -19.93
N ASP A 18 0.29 0.58 -18.91
CA ASP A 18 1.60 0.91 -18.35
C ASP A 18 2.02 -0.18 -17.33
N ASP A 19 3.17 -0.82 -17.58
CA ASP A 19 3.69 -1.88 -16.72
C ASP A 19 4.09 -1.42 -15.32
N SER A 20 4.31 -0.12 -15.12
CA SER A 20 4.56 0.47 -13.80
C SER A 20 3.30 0.55 -12.93
N VAL A 21 2.11 0.54 -13.54
CA VAL A 21 0.81 0.61 -12.84
C VAL A 21 0.37 -0.80 -12.49
N LYS A 22 0.05 -1.09 -11.23
CA LYS A 22 -0.43 -2.43 -10.84
C LYS A 22 -1.74 -2.79 -11.58
N ASN A 23 -1.91 -4.06 -11.96
CA ASN A 23 -3.18 -4.53 -12.53
C ASN A 23 -4.35 -4.29 -11.56
N TYR A 24 -5.54 -3.97 -12.08
CA TYR A 24 -6.72 -3.56 -11.33
C TYR A 24 -6.45 -2.36 -10.42
N SER A 25 -5.90 -1.27 -10.96
CA SER A 25 -5.60 -0.07 -10.16
C SER A 25 -5.86 1.21 -10.94
N PHE A 26 -6.20 2.26 -10.21
CA PHE A 26 -6.27 3.61 -10.76
C PHE A 26 -4.87 4.15 -11.09
N ALA A 27 -4.80 5.00 -12.10
CA ALA A 27 -3.62 5.77 -12.46
C ALA A 27 -4.03 7.15 -12.98
N LEU A 28 -3.09 8.11 -12.89
CA LEU A 28 -3.24 9.45 -13.46
C LEU A 28 -2.36 9.53 -14.71
N VAL A 29 -2.97 9.74 -15.88
CA VAL A 29 -2.28 9.89 -17.17
C VAL A 29 -2.80 11.18 -17.82
N ASP A 30 -1.91 12.12 -18.12
CA ASP A 30 -2.25 13.43 -18.72
C ASP A 30 -3.39 14.18 -18.00
N ASP A 31 -3.34 14.18 -16.67
CA ASP A 31 -4.34 14.76 -15.76
C ASP A 31 -5.71 14.04 -15.74
N GLU A 32 -5.88 12.95 -16.49
CA GLU A 32 -7.07 12.10 -16.52
C GLU A 32 -6.89 10.80 -15.73
N ILE A 33 -8.00 10.30 -15.18
CA ILE A 33 -8.01 9.08 -14.39
C ILE A 33 -8.27 7.89 -15.29
N TYR A 34 -7.34 6.94 -15.26
CA TYR A 34 -7.46 5.65 -15.92
C TYR A 34 -7.54 4.53 -14.89
N PHE A 35 -8.14 3.41 -15.28
CA PHE A 35 -8.08 2.16 -14.53
C PHE A 35 -7.46 1.08 -15.40
N ARG A 36 -6.40 0.45 -14.88
CA ARG A 36 -5.72 -0.64 -15.57
C ARG A 36 -6.51 -1.92 -15.36
N GLU A 37 -6.90 -2.54 -16.47
CA GLU A 37 -7.42 -3.90 -16.50
C GLU A 37 -6.62 -4.74 -17.50
N ASN A 38 -5.80 -5.63 -16.96
CA ASN A 38 -4.87 -6.49 -17.68
C ASN A 38 -3.92 -5.70 -18.60
N SER A 39 -4.16 -5.77 -19.91
CA SER A 39 -3.30 -5.17 -20.94
C SER A 39 -3.80 -3.82 -21.43
N ILE A 40 -4.92 -3.32 -20.89
CA ILE A 40 -5.49 -2.02 -21.25
C ILE A 40 -5.61 -1.11 -20.02
N MET A 41 -5.59 0.18 -20.27
CA MET A 41 -5.98 1.21 -19.32
C MET A 41 -7.15 1.97 -19.92
N GLN A 42 -8.26 2.01 -19.19
CA GLN A 42 -9.48 2.65 -19.64
C GLN A 42 -9.71 3.95 -18.88
N ARG A 43 -9.99 5.04 -19.61
CA ARG A 43 -10.29 6.33 -19.01
C ARG A 43 -11.61 6.23 -18.26
N ILE A 44 -11.67 6.67 -17.01
CA ILE A 44 -12.90 6.67 -16.22
C ILE A 44 -13.51 8.07 -16.20
N SER A 45 -14.77 8.15 -16.60
CA SER A 45 -15.56 9.39 -16.47
C SER A 45 -15.95 9.60 -15.01
N LEU A 46 -15.32 10.58 -14.36
CA LEU A 46 -15.61 10.97 -12.98
C LEU A 46 -16.04 12.44 -12.93
N ASN A 47 -16.99 12.74 -12.05
CA ASN A 47 -17.27 14.13 -11.70
C ASN A 47 -16.01 14.76 -11.04
N GLN A 48 -15.93 16.10 -11.04
CA GLN A 48 -14.75 16.82 -10.54
C GLN A 48 -14.39 16.46 -9.08
N LYS A 49 -15.39 16.18 -8.23
CA LYS A 49 -15.19 15.82 -6.83
C LYS A 49 -14.56 14.44 -6.67
N ASP A 50 -15.02 13.46 -7.45
CA ASP A 50 -14.45 12.11 -7.43
C ASP A 50 -13.09 12.07 -8.15
N LYS A 51 -12.89 12.87 -9.20
CA LYS A 51 -11.57 13.04 -9.83
C LYS A 51 -10.53 13.57 -8.84
N ASP A 52 -10.84 14.64 -8.10
CA ASP A 52 -9.97 15.16 -7.02
C ASP A 52 -9.70 14.10 -5.95
N LYS A 53 -10.76 13.37 -5.55
CA LYS A 53 -10.65 12.30 -4.55
C LYS A 53 -9.71 11.18 -5.00
N VAL A 54 -9.79 10.71 -6.26
CA VAL A 54 -8.89 9.68 -6.78
C VAL A 54 -7.45 10.21 -6.85
N LYS A 55 -7.22 11.45 -7.31
CA LYS A 55 -5.88 12.05 -7.34
C LYS A 55 -5.23 12.06 -5.95
N LYS A 56 -5.98 12.46 -4.92
CA LYS A 56 -5.48 12.42 -3.54
C LYS A 56 -5.26 11.01 -3.01
N TYR A 57 -6.15 10.08 -3.36
CA TYR A 57 -5.99 8.66 -3.02
C TYR A 57 -4.70 8.08 -3.61
N LEU A 58 -4.40 8.36 -4.88
CA LEU A 58 -3.16 7.92 -5.53
C LEU A 58 -1.93 8.48 -4.84
N ARG A 59 -1.93 9.78 -4.53
CA ARG A 59 -0.84 10.42 -3.77
C ARG A 59 -0.66 9.80 -2.37
N LEU A 60 -1.76 9.47 -1.70
CA LEU A 60 -1.72 8.79 -0.40
C LEU A 60 -1.12 7.38 -0.53
N ASN A 61 -1.46 6.65 -1.59
CA ASN A 61 -0.94 5.33 -1.88
C ASN A 61 0.57 5.35 -2.15
N GLU A 62 1.04 6.28 -2.96
CA GLU A 62 2.47 6.50 -3.19
C GLU A 62 3.21 6.80 -1.88
N SER A 63 2.68 7.70 -1.05
CA SER A 63 3.28 8.05 0.23
C SER A 63 3.31 6.86 1.20
N LEU A 64 2.27 6.04 1.24
CA LEU A 64 2.22 4.84 2.07
C LEU A 64 3.29 3.83 1.63
N ARG A 65 3.40 3.57 0.31
CA ARG A 65 4.43 2.68 -0.25
C ARG A 65 5.83 3.20 0.03
N LYS A 66 6.03 4.51 0.03
CA LYS A 66 7.32 5.13 0.39
C LYS A 66 7.66 4.88 1.85
N VAL A 67 6.73 5.09 2.79
CA VAL A 67 6.94 4.76 4.22
C VAL A 67 7.25 3.28 4.40
N ILE A 68 6.52 2.39 3.74
CA ILE A 68 6.77 0.93 3.80
C ILE A 68 8.17 0.59 3.32
N THR A 69 8.59 1.18 2.19
CA THR A 69 9.94 0.98 1.64
C THR A 69 10.98 1.48 2.64
N TYR A 70 10.82 2.69 3.17
CA TYR A 70 11.78 3.27 4.12
C TYR A 70 11.88 2.49 5.43
N GLN A 71 10.79 1.88 5.89
CA GLN A 71 10.82 0.99 7.05
C GLN A 71 11.43 -0.38 6.76
N ARG A 72 11.39 -0.85 5.51
CA ARG A 72 11.94 -2.14 5.10
C ARG A 72 13.44 -2.07 4.80
N GLU A 73 13.87 -1.00 4.15
CA GLU A 73 15.27 -0.77 3.77
C GLU A 73 16.07 -0.05 4.90
N ASP A 74 17.34 0.24 4.64
CA ASP A 74 18.32 0.80 5.60
C ASP A 74 18.28 2.32 5.78
N TYR A 75 17.09 2.91 5.72
CA TYR A 75 16.91 4.34 6.01
C TYR A 75 16.95 4.61 7.51
N SER A 76 17.42 5.81 7.86
CA SER A 76 17.48 6.27 9.25
C SER A 76 16.08 6.52 9.85
N ASP A 77 15.99 6.50 11.18
CA ASP A 77 14.75 6.82 11.89
C ASP A 77 14.25 8.25 11.59
N GLU A 78 15.16 9.19 11.33
CA GLU A 78 14.83 10.57 10.95
C GLU A 78 14.18 10.64 9.57
N GLU A 79 14.72 9.92 8.59
CA GLU A 79 14.15 9.83 7.25
C GLU A 79 12.78 9.13 7.25
N ILE A 80 12.64 8.05 8.01
CA ILE A 80 11.36 7.35 8.18
C ILE A 80 10.34 8.29 8.80
N LYS A 81 10.71 9.01 9.86
CA LYS A 81 9.82 9.97 10.54
C LYS A 81 9.36 11.07 9.59
N LYS A 82 10.24 11.59 8.74
CA LYS A 82 9.88 12.58 7.72
C LYS A 82 8.84 12.04 6.74
N GLU A 83 9.00 10.81 6.27
CA GLU A 83 8.00 10.19 5.37
C GLU A 83 6.68 9.87 6.08
N GLN A 84 6.73 9.51 7.37
CA GLN A 84 5.53 9.35 8.20
C GLN A 84 4.78 10.68 8.40
N GLU A 85 5.50 11.79 8.56
CA GLU A 85 4.90 13.13 8.63
C GLU A 85 4.25 13.52 7.30
N ASN A 86 4.88 13.21 6.16
CA ASN A 86 4.28 13.42 4.84
C ASN A 86 3.00 12.57 4.66
N LEU A 87 3.05 11.30 5.04
CA LEU A 87 1.91 10.40 5.00
C LEU A 87 0.75 10.93 5.88
N ASN A 88 1.05 11.44 7.08
CA ASN A 88 0.05 12.08 7.93
C ASN A 88 -0.60 13.28 7.24
N LYS A 89 0.19 14.17 6.66
CA LYS A 89 -0.31 15.37 5.96
C LYS A 89 -1.24 15.00 4.81
N PHE A 90 -0.88 14.01 3.99
CA PHE A 90 -1.73 13.57 2.88
C PHE A 90 -2.99 12.87 3.35
N TYR A 91 -2.91 12.07 4.41
CA TYR A 91 -4.09 11.46 5.00
C TYR A 91 -5.05 12.51 5.57
N ASP A 92 -4.53 13.51 6.28
CA ASP A 92 -5.37 14.56 6.89
C ASP A 92 -6.01 15.46 5.81
N ASP A 93 -5.29 15.78 4.73
CA ASP A 93 -5.85 16.49 3.56
C ASP A 93 -6.88 15.64 2.78
N PHE A 94 -6.69 14.32 2.68
CA PHE A 94 -7.70 13.43 2.11
C PHE A 94 -8.95 13.41 3.01
N ASN A 95 -8.77 13.13 4.30
CA ASN A 95 -9.86 12.94 5.26
C ASN A 95 -10.69 14.21 5.47
N SER A 96 -10.05 15.39 5.49
CA SER A 96 -10.77 16.66 5.65
C SER A 96 -11.70 16.99 4.49
N LYS A 97 -11.37 16.60 3.24
CA LYS A 97 -12.19 16.88 2.05
C LYS A 97 -13.11 15.74 1.63
N HIS A 98 -12.71 14.49 1.89
CA HIS A 98 -13.40 13.30 1.38
C HIS A 98 -13.85 12.32 2.46
N GLY A 99 -13.61 12.63 3.74
CA GLY A 99 -13.94 11.76 4.87
C GLY A 99 -13.01 10.55 4.99
N ARG A 100 -13.38 9.62 5.89
CA ARG A 100 -12.59 8.43 6.21
C ARG A 100 -12.40 7.52 4.99
N LEU A 101 -11.22 6.92 4.86
CA LEU A 101 -10.89 5.98 3.79
C LEU A 101 -11.87 4.80 3.78
N ASN A 102 -12.19 4.27 4.97
CA ASN A 102 -13.08 3.13 5.12
C ASN A 102 -14.58 3.48 5.18
N SER A 103 -14.96 4.73 4.89
CA SER A 103 -16.37 5.11 4.79
C SER A 103 -17.08 4.35 3.66
N LYS A 104 -18.40 4.15 3.77
CA LYS A 104 -19.18 3.41 2.75
C LYS A 104 -19.01 4.01 1.34
N THR A 105 -18.99 5.34 1.23
CA THR A 105 -18.82 6.06 -0.03
C THR A 105 -17.44 5.81 -0.65
N ASN A 106 -16.36 5.91 0.14
CA ASN A 106 -15.01 5.72 -0.37
C ASN A 106 -14.73 4.23 -0.67
N LYS A 107 -15.23 3.31 0.17
CA LYS A 107 -15.21 1.86 -0.11
C LYS A 107 -15.89 1.52 -1.43
N LYS A 108 -17.02 2.16 -1.77
CA LYS A 108 -17.71 1.90 -3.05
C LYS A 108 -16.84 2.33 -4.24
N LEU A 109 -16.18 3.48 -4.16
CA LEU A 109 -15.36 3.99 -5.26
C LEU A 109 -14.07 3.19 -5.47
N PHE A 110 -13.43 2.77 -4.38
CA PHE A 110 -12.10 2.14 -4.43
C PHE A 110 -12.13 0.61 -4.33
N ARG A 111 -13.30 -0.03 -4.29
CA ARG A 111 -13.43 -1.49 -4.07
C ARG A 111 -12.63 -2.31 -5.09
N GLU A 112 -12.65 -1.90 -6.35
CA GLU A 112 -11.98 -2.60 -7.45
C GLU A 112 -10.49 -2.27 -7.53
N ASP A 113 -9.99 -1.29 -6.78
CA ASP A 113 -8.57 -0.93 -6.76
C ASP A 113 -7.77 -1.90 -5.89
N ALA A 114 -6.80 -2.58 -6.49
CA ALA A 114 -5.94 -3.57 -5.87
C ALA A 114 -4.97 -3.00 -4.82
N ASN A 115 -4.91 -1.68 -4.64
CA ASN A 115 -4.18 -1.03 -3.55
C ASN A 115 -5.09 -0.71 -2.37
N PHE A 116 -6.41 -0.78 -2.53
CA PHE A 116 -7.36 -0.37 -1.48
C PHE A 116 -7.19 -1.19 -0.20
N SER A 117 -6.95 -2.50 -0.32
CA SER A 117 -6.69 -3.38 0.84
C SER A 117 -5.51 -2.92 1.70
N LEU A 118 -4.48 -2.32 1.09
CA LEU A 118 -3.34 -1.76 1.81
C LEU A 118 -3.70 -0.40 2.40
N ILE A 119 -4.32 0.48 1.61
CA ILE A 119 -4.73 1.82 2.05
C ILE A 119 -5.72 1.75 3.21
N SER A 120 -6.63 0.78 3.21
CA SER A 120 -7.61 0.60 4.29
C SER A 120 -6.95 0.35 5.65
N THR A 121 -5.72 -0.17 5.68
CA THR A 121 -4.96 -0.42 6.92
C THR A 121 -4.43 0.86 7.59
N LEU A 122 -4.54 2.02 6.93
CA LEU A 122 -4.23 3.31 7.56
C LEU A 122 -5.20 3.65 8.69
N GLU A 123 -6.39 3.03 8.71
CA GLU A 123 -7.39 3.26 9.74
C GLU A 123 -7.59 1.99 10.57
N LYS A 124 -7.48 2.11 11.89
CA LYS A 124 -7.88 1.07 12.83
C LYS A 124 -9.39 1.10 12.95
N LEU A 125 -10.02 -0.06 12.77
CA LEU A 125 -11.45 -0.26 12.93
C LEU A 125 -11.73 -1.19 14.12
N ASP A 126 -12.87 -0.99 14.79
CA ASP A 126 -13.37 -1.96 15.77
C ASP A 126 -14.00 -3.19 15.09
N LYS A 127 -14.56 -4.11 15.90
CA LYS A 127 -15.23 -5.33 15.41
C LYS A 127 -16.49 -5.03 14.58
N GLU A 128 -17.09 -3.86 14.74
CA GLU A 128 -18.28 -3.40 14.03
C GLU A 128 -17.93 -2.59 12.77
N GLY A 129 -16.63 -2.33 12.54
CA GLY A 129 -16.13 -1.58 11.40
C GLY A 129 -16.09 -0.05 11.61
N ASN A 130 -16.25 0.43 12.84
CA ASN A 130 -16.18 1.85 13.16
C ASN A 130 -14.72 2.30 13.32
N PHE A 131 -14.44 3.53 12.88
CA PHE A 131 -13.11 4.13 13.02
C PHE A 131 -12.77 4.38 14.49
N ILE A 132 -11.66 3.80 14.95
CA ILE A 132 -11.14 4.00 16.31
C ILE A 132 -9.80 4.75 16.35
N GLY A 133 -9.14 4.94 15.21
CA GLY A 133 -7.91 5.74 15.13
C GLY A 133 -7.09 5.52 13.87
N LYS A 134 -6.02 6.31 13.72
CA LYS A 134 -4.98 6.06 12.71
C LYS A 134 -4.16 4.81 13.12
N SER A 135 -3.62 4.10 12.13
CA SER A 135 -2.74 2.97 12.41
C SER A 135 -1.36 3.40 12.91
N ASP A 136 -0.57 2.45 13.42
CA ASP A 136 0.73 2.77 14.02
C ASP A 136 1.77 3.17 12.97
N ILE A 137 1.54 2.88 11.68
CA ILE A 137 2.51 3.20 10.61
C ILE A 137 2.78 4.70 10.46
N PHE A 138 1.87 5.55 10.97
CA PHE A 138 1.99 7.00 10.97
C PHE A 138 2.99 7.55 12.00
N ASN A 139 3.43 6.75 12.98
CA ASN A 139 4.27 7.24 14.07
C ASN A 139 5.28 6.23 14.62
N LYS A 140 5.18 4.96 14.22
CA LYS A 140 6.08 3.89 14.67
C LYS A 140 6.59 3.10 13.48
N ARG A 141 7.79 2.56 13.61
CA ARG A 141 8.30 1.53 12.71
C ARG A 141 7.50 0.25 12.97
N THR A 142 6.61 -0.10 12.05
CA THR A 142 5.74 -1.29 12.13
C THR A 142 6.29 -2.46 11.33
N ILE A 143 7.18 -2.18 10.38
CA ILE A 143 7.86 -3.18 9.56
C ILE A 143 9.29 -3.28 10.08
N LYS A 144 9.67 -4.46 10.58
CA LYS A 144 11.04 -4.71 11.02
C LYS A 144 11.92 -4.99 9.81
N LYS A 145 13.12 -4.41 9.80
CA LYS A 145 14.22 -4.83 8.93
C LYS A 145 14.41 -6.33 9.05
N ALA A 146 14.61 -7.01 7.92
CA ALA A 146 15.16 -8.35 7.93
C ALA A 146 16.60 -8.27 8.45
N VAL A 147 16.82 -8.65 9.69
CA VAL A 147 18.17 -8.74 10.25
C VAL A 147 18.81 -9.97 9.62
N ILE A 148 19.76 -9.77 8.72
CA ILE A 148 20.71 -10.81 8.35
C ILE A 148 21.56 -11.00 9.60
N ILE A 149 21.35 -12.13 10.27
CA ILE A 149 22.31 -12.58 11.28
C ILE A 149 23.45 -13.14 10.45
N ASP A 150 24.64 -12.58 10.61
CA ASP A 150 25.86 -12.88 9.85
C ASP A 150 26.89 -13.63 10.70
N HIS A 151 26.66 -13.76 12.01
CA HIS A 151 27.49 -14.55 12.91
C HIS A 151 26.70 -15.09 14.11
N THR A 152 27.04 -16.29 14.55
CA THR A 152 26.63 -16.87 15.83
C THR A 152 27.70 -17.85 16.33
N ASP A 153 28.00 -17.77 17.63
CA ASP A 153 28.98 -18.66 18.25
C ASP A 153 28.44 -20.07 18.55
N ARG A 154 27.17 -20.35 18.25
CA ARG A 154 26.50 -21.61 18.62
C ARG A 154 25.82 -22.27 17.43
N ALA A 155 26.23 -23.49 17.13
CA ALA A 155 25.63 -24.31 16.07
C ALA A 155 24.11 -24.50 16.21
N ILE A 156 23.56 -24.48 17.44
CA ILE A 156 22.11 -24.56 17.68
C ILE A 156 21.38 -23.31 17.18
N ASP A 157 21.99 -22.14 17.33
CA ASP A 157 21.42 -20.87 16.88
C ASP A 157 21.51 -20.79 15.35
N ALA A 158 22.62 -21.23 14.75
CA ALA A 158 22.76 -21.36 13.30
C ALA A 158 21.70 -22.28 12.69
N LEU A 159 21.39 -23.41 13.36
CA LEU A 159 20.35 -24.34 12.94
C LEU A 159 18.95 -23.69 12.97
N VAL A 160 18.61 -23.01 14.06
CA VAL A 160 17.33 -22.28 14.19
C VAL A 160 17.22 -21.22 13.09
N LEU A 161 18.31 -20.51 12.80
CA LEU A 161 18.36 -19.50 11.74
C LEU A 161 18.20 -20.10 10.35
N SER A 162 18.82 -21.25 10.08
CA SER A 162 18.64 -21.95 8.82
C SER A 162 17.17 -22.31 8.58
N ILE A 163 16.51 -22.90 9.58
CA ILE A 163 15.09 -23.27 9.46
C ILE A 163 14.22 -22.02 9.30
N SER A 164 14.46 -20.99 10.10
CA SER A 164 13.69 -19.74 10.09
C SER A 164 13.83 -18.96 8.77
N GLN A 165 15.06 -18.83 8.25
CA GLN A 165 15.34 -17.99 7.08
C GLN A 165 15.32 -18.75 5.75
N LYS A 166 15.65 -20.05 5.73
CA LYS A 166 15.72 -20.85 4.50
C LYS A 166 14.59 -21.89 4.39
N GLY A 167 13.77 -22.04 5.43
CA GLY A 167 12.65 -22.99 5.47
C GLY A 167 13.09 -24.47 5.54
N LYS A 168 14.40 -24.73 5.70
CA LYS A 168 15.01 -26.06 5.78
C LYS A 168 16.37 -25.99 6.48
N ILE A 169 16.91 -27.16 6.82
CA ILE A 169 18.31 -27.28 7.24
C ILE A 169 19.19 -27.06 6.00
N ASN A 170 20.06 -26.06 6.07
CA ASN A 170 20.98 -25.62 5.03
C ASN A 170 22.36 -25.48 5.67
N PHE A 171 23.21 -26.49 5.46
CA PHE A 171 24.54 -26.55 6.08
C PHE A 171 25.48 -25.45 5.57
N ASP A 172 25.44 -25.14 4.27
CA ASP A 172 26.26 -24.07 3.69
C ASP A 172 25.94 -22.73 4.37
N TYR A 173 24.66 -22.43 4.57
CA TYR A 173 24.23 -21.23 5.28
C TYR A 173 24.61 -21.26 6.77
N MET A 174 24.60 -22.43 7.41
CA MET A 174 25.03 -22.54 8.82
C MET A 174 26.53 -22.34 8.98
N GLU A 175 27.35 -22.78 8.01
CA GLU A 175 28.80 -22.61 8.00
C GLU A 175 29.19 -21.14 7.79
N GLU A 176 28.47 -20.41 6.92
CA GLU A 176 28.65 -18.96 6.75
C GLU A 176 28.34 -18.14 8.02
N LEU A 177 27.58 -18.70 8.96
CA LEU A 177 27.17 -18.05 10.21
C LEU A 177 28.10 -18.32 11.39
N THR A 178 29.11 -19.19 11.28
CA THR A 178 29.91 -19.66 12.43
C THR A 178 31.40 -19.44 12.25
#